data_AF-X0U9W0-F1
#
_entry.id   AF-X0U9W0-F1
#
_cell.length_a   1.000
_cell.length_b   1.000
_cell.length_c   1.000
_cell.angle_alpha   90.00
_cell.angle_beta   90.00
_cell.angle_gamma   90.00
#
_symmetry.space_group_name_H-M   'P 1'
#
loop_
_entity.id
_entity.type
_entity.pdbx_description
1 polymer ?
#
loop_
_entity_poly.entity_id
_entity_poly.type
_entity_poly.pdbx_seq_one_letter_code
_entity_poly.pdbx_strand_id
1 'polypeptide(L)'
;MAFVSLTEWEEYLNIMDNIRKYYDQQPSHRTYAVPKTTRSLKVVHLCTEDFGGAGKAAYRLHKALQQAGVNSSMLVLNKKSNDLSVKVLPQDYTTDYNPVYMKQYEKWQKLLAQFPAKSPEFVFTDVVSDIKLDCVEEIHNADIVNLHWVAGMLNYPNLPFKFSIMFKR
;
A
#
# COMPACT_ATOMS: atom_id res chain seq x y z
N MET A 1 2.90 -24.34 31.94
CA MET A 1 1.80 -23.36 32.09
C MET A 1 2.22 -22.37 33.15
N ALA A 2 2.57 -21.14 32.77
CA ALA A 2 2.89 -20.10 33.73
C ALA A 2 1.58 -19.45 34.19
N PHE A 3 1.28 -19.53 35.49
CA PHE A 3 0.21 -18.78 36.10
C PHE A 3 0.67 -17.32 36.25
N VAL A 4 0.10 -16.43 35.45
CA VAL A 4 0.20 -14.98 35.62
C VAL A 4 -0.44 -14.64 36.96
N SER A 5 0.24 -13.88 37.82
CA SER A 5 -0.25 -13.60 39.16
C SER A 5 -1.50 -12.70 39.11
N LEU A 6 -2.37 -12.78 40.13
CA LEU A 6 -3.56 -11.91 40.19
C LEU A 6 -3.22 -10.42 40.11
N THR A 7 -2.04 -10.03 40.62
CA THR A 7 -1.54 -8.65 40.55
C THR A 7 -1.18 -8.21 39.14
N GLU A 8 -0.62 -9.09 38.31
CA GLU A 8 -0.30 -8.80 36.90
C GLU A 8 -1.58 -8.65 36.06
N TRP A 9 -2.64 -9.40 36.39
CA TRP A 9 -3.94 -9.26 35.74
C TRP A 9 -4.65 -7.96 36.11
N GLU A 10 -4.60 -7.55 37.37
CA GLU A 10 -5.16 -6.26 37.82
C GLU A 10 -4.42 -5.08 37.19
N GLU A 11 -3.09 -5.16 37.08
CA GLU A 11 -2.28 -4.15 36.41
C GLU A 11 -2.62 -4.05 34.92
N TYR A 12 -2.76 -5.18 34.23
CA TYR A 12 -3.20 -5.23 32.85
C TYR A 12 -4.58 -4.58 32.64
N LEU A 13 -5.56 -4.90 33.49
CA LEU A 13 -6.90 -4.31 33.40
C LEU A 13 -6.87 -2.80 33.64
N ASN A 14 -6.08 -2.34 34.61
CA ASN A 14 -5.91 -0.91 34.87
C ASN A 14 -5.27 -0.18 33.69
N ILE A 15 -4.26 -0.78 33.04
CA ILE A 15 -3.65 -0.23 31.81
C ILE A 15 -4.70 -0.13 30.70
N MET A 16 -5.50 -1.18 30.49
CA MET A 16 -6.52 -1.20 29.45
C MET A 16 -7.63 -0.16 29.69
N ASP A 17 -8.05 0.03 30.94
CA ASP A 17 -9.02 1.06 31.31
C ASP A 17 -8.47 2.47 31.12
N ASN A 18 -7.19 2.71 31.42
CA ASN A 18 -6.56 4.00 31.21
C ASN A 18 -6.38 4.32 29.72
N ILE A 19 -6.02 3.32 28.92
CA ILE A 19 -5.98 3.44 27.45
C ILE A 19 -7.37 3.79 26.92
N ARG A 20 -8.41 3.08 27.36
CA ARG A 20 -9.79 3.35 26.95
C ARG A 20 -10.23 4.77 27.32
N LYS A 21 -10.03 5.18 28.57
CA LYS A 21 -10.35 6.55 29.03
C LYS A 21 -9.61 7.61 28.23
N TYR A 22 -8.34 7.38 27.88
CA TYR A 22 -7.56 8.29 27.04
C TYR A 22 -8.17 8.43 25.64
N TYR A 23 -8.60 7.34 25.01
CA TYR A 23 -9.24 7.39 23.69
C TYR A 23 -10.67 7.97 23.74
N ASP A 24 -11.43 7.71 24.80
CA ASP A 24 -12.77 8.26 25.01
C ASP A 24 -12.76 9.78 25.28
N GLN A 25 -11.65 10.31 25.82
CA GLN A 25 -11.42 11.75 26.03
C GLN A 25 -10.94 12.49 24.78
N GLN A 26 -10.53 11.77 23.72
CA GLN A 26 -10.23 12.42 22.45
C GLN A 26 -11.55 12.98 21.90
N PRO A 27 -11.61 14.27 21.52
CA PRO A 27 -12.80 14.80 20.86
C PRO A 27 -13.11 13.92 19.65
N SER A 28 -14.32 13.37 19.59
CA SER A 28 -14.81 12.62 18.43
C SER A 28 -14.54 13.47 17.19
N HIS A 29 -13.83 12.86 16.23
CA HIS A 29 -13.29 13.48 15.01
C HIS A 29 -13.68 14.94 14.79
N ARG A 30 -12.73 15.86 14.95
CA ARG A 30 -12.87 17.26 14.51
C ARG A 30 -13.45 17.25 13.09
N THR A 31 -14.73 17.60 12.95
CA THR A 31 -15.38 17.75 11.66
C THR A 31 -14.92 19.10 11.11
N TYR A 32 -13.75 19.09 10.46
CA TYR A 32 -13.45 20.17 9.55
C TYR A 32 -14.55 20.15 8.48
N ALA A 33 -15.22 21.29 8.28
CA ALA A 33 -16.07 21.46 7.11
C ALA A 33 -15.19 21.29 5.87
N VAL A 34 -15.14 20.07 5.33
CA VAL A 34 -14.47 19.81 4.07
C VAL A 34 -15.30 20.56 3.04
N PRO A 35 -14.72 21.54 2.31
CA PRO A 35 -15.42 22.17 1.22
C PRO A 35 -15.99 21.07 0.32
N LYS A 36 -17.31 21.09 0.05
CA LYS A 36 -17.92 20.14 -0.88
C LYS A 36 -17.32 20.38 -2.26
N THR A 37 -16.22 19.70 -2.54
CA THR A 37 -15.68 19.61 -3.88
C THR A 37 -16.76 18.95 -4.73
N THR A 38 -17.17 19.62 -5.80
CA THR A 38 -18.17 19.12 -6.76
C THR A 38 -17.65 17.92 -7.56
N ARG A 39 -16.33 17.70 -7.55
CA ARG A 39 -15.65 16.55 -8.12
C ARG A 39 -15.47 15.45 -7.05
N SER A 40 -15.77 14.21 -7.43
CA SER A 40 -15.43 13.03 -6.63
C SER A 40 -13.91 12.84 -6.58
N LEU A 41 -13.36 12.77 -5.36
CA LEU A 41 -11.92 12.56 -5.12
C LEU A 41 -11.47 11.21 -5.72
N LYS A 42 -10.41 11.24 -6.51
CA LYS A 42 -9.80 10.06 -7.16
C LYS A 42 -8.51 9.66 -6.45
N VAL A 43 -8.49 8.46 -5.88
CA VAL A 43 -7.35 7.89 -5.17
C VAL A 43 -6.84 6.66 -5.91
N VAL A 44 -5.52 6.58 -6.11
CA VAL A 44 -4.85 5.43 -6.73
C VAL A 44 -3.90 4.79 -5.73
N HIS A 45 -3.99 3.48 -5.54
CA HIS A 45 -3.02 2.69 -4.80
C HIS A 45 -2.07 2.02 -5.77
N LEU A 46 -0.76 2.27 -5.65
CA LEU A 46 0.26 1.54 -6.41
C LEU A 46 0.93 0.52 -5.49
N CYS A 47 0.97 -0.73 -5.91
CA CYS A 47 1.70 -1.78 -5.21
C CYS A 47 2.21 -2.81 -6.20
N THR A 48 3.41 -3.36 -6.03
CA THR A 48 3.89 -4.41 -6.93
C THR A 48 2.99 -5.65 -6.90
N GLU A 49 2.38 -5.96 -5.76
CA GLU A 49 1.51 -7.12 -5.54
C GLU A 49 0.21 -6.75 -4.83
N ASP A 50 -0.90 -7.45 -5.06
CA ASP A 50 -2.12 -7.31 -4.24
C ASP A 50 -2.18 -8.25 -3.02
N PHE A 51 -1.14 -9.05 -2.82
CA PHE A 51 -0.97 -9.96 -1.70
C PHE A 51 0.28 -9.61 -0.87
N GLY A 52 0.69 -10.48 0.06
CA GLY A 52 1.77 -10.16 1.00
C GLY A 52 1.37 -9.07 2.00
N GLY A 53 2.31 -8.57 2.79
CA GLY A 53 2.03 -7.57 3.83
C GLY A 53 1.56 -6.23 3.26
N ALA A 54 2.35 -5.66 2.36
CA ALA A 54 2.06 -4.38 1.72
C ALA A 54 0.83 -4.44 0.81
N GLY A 55 0.72 -5.45 -0.06
CA GLY A 55 -0.43 -5.60 -0.96
C GLY A 55 -1.75 -5.80 -0.21
N LYS A 56 -1.78 -6.64 0.84
CA LYS A 56 -2.97 -6.78 1.68
C LYS A 56 -3.34 -5.47 2.39
N ALA A 57 -2.36 -4.68 2.83
CA ALA A 57 -2.63 -3.38 3.46
C ALA A 57 -3.19 -2.36 2.45
N ALA A 58 -2.58 -2.27 1.27
CA ALA A 58 -3.04 -1.44 0.16
C ALA A 58 -4.48 -1.81 -0.24
N TYR A 59 -4.75 -3.10 -0.41
CA TYR A 59 -6.06 -3.62 -0.77
C TYR A 59 -7.12 -3.28 0.30
N ARG A 60 -6.84 -3.50 1.59
CA ARG A 60 -7.78 -3.14 2.66
C ARG A 60 -8.14 -1.66 2.65
N LEU A 61 -7.13 -0.80 2.48
CA LEU A 61 -7.35 0.64 2.43
C LEU A 61 -8.16 1.05 1.20
N HIS A 62 -7.84 0.48 0.04
CA HIS A 62 -8.59 0.67 -1.20
C HIS A 62 -10.08 0.30 -1.02
N LYS A 63 -10.39 -0.87 -0.45
CA LYS A 63 -11.78 -1.28 -0.19
C LYS A 63 -12.47 -0.37 0.83
N ALA A 64 -11.78 0.04 1.89
CA ALA A 64 -12.33 0.97 2.88
C ALA A 64 -12.70 2.33 2.26
N LEU A 65 -11.85 2.84 1.36
CA LEU A 65 -12.14 4.09 0.62
C LEU A 65 -13.34 3.94 -0.32
N GLN A 66 -13.43 2.82 -1.04
CA GLN A 66 -14.62 2.54 -1.87
C GLN A 66 -15.89 2.45 -1.03
N GLN A 67 -15.85 1.78 0.13
CA GLN A 67 -16.98 1.70 1.07
C GLN A 67 -17.38 3.09 1.61
N ALA A 68 -16.43 4.01 1.75
CA ALA A 68 -16.68 5.40 2.13
C ALA A 68 -17.14 6.29 0.95
N GLY A 69 -17.36 5.73 -0.24
CA GLY A 69 -17.83 6.46 -1.43
C GLY A 69 -16.75 7.24 -2.18
N VAL A 70 -15.47 6.99 -1.88
CA VAL A 70 -14.35 7.59 -2.62
C VAL A 70 -14.09 6.79 -3.90
N ASN A 71 -13.78 7.49 -5.00
CA ASN A 71 -13.34 6.84 -6.23
C ASN A 71 -11.90 6.33 -6.05
N SER A 72 -11.76 5.11 -5.54
CA SER A 72 -10.47 4.47 -5.30
C SER A 72 -10.23 3.35 -6.32
N SER A 73 -9.00 3.29 -6.84
CA SER A 73 -8.48 2.25 -7.73
C SER A 73 -7.15 1.71 -7.21
N MET A 74 -6.80 0.48 -7.58
CA MET A 74 -5.52 -0.12 -7.21
C MET A 74 -4.84 -0.71 -8.45
N LEU A 75 -3.56 -0.43 -8.63
CA LEU A 75 -2.76 -0.85 -9.77
C LEU A 75 -1.59 -1.71 -9.27
N VAL A 76 -1.40 -2.87 -9.87
CA VAL A 76 -0.38 -3.85 -9.48
C VAL A 76 0.37 -4.46 -10.65
N LEU A 77 1.52 -5.10 -10.39
CA LEU A 77 2.24 -5.88 -11.41
C LEU A 77 1.88 -7.36 -11.34
N ASN A 78 1.61 -7.87 -10.14
CA ASN A 78 1.25 -9.26 -9.90
C ASN A 78 -0.01 -9.33 -9.04
N LYS A 79 -1.02 -10.02 -9.55
CA LYS A 79 -2.39 -10.02 -9.00
C LYS A 79 -2.82 -11.45 -8.67
N LYS A 80 -3.33 -11.66 -7.47
CA LYS A 80 -3.97 -12.91 -7.02
C LYS A 80 -5.45 -12.73 -6.69
N SER A 81 -5.91 -11.51 -6.46
CA SER A 81 -7.32 -11.24 -6.23
C SER A 81 -8.15 -11.36 -7.50
N ASN A 82 -9.42 -11.74 -7.35
CA ASN A 82 -10.42 -11.69 -8.43
C ASN A 82 -11.17 -10.34 -8.46
N ASP A 83 -10.71 -9.32 -7.72
CA ASP A 83 -11.37 -8.02 -7.63
C ASP A 83 -11.12 -7.20 -8.91
N LEU A 84 -12.17 -6.88 -9.66
CA LEU A 84 -12.09 -6.13 -10.92
C LEU A 84 -11.60 -4.68 -10.72
N SER A 85 -11.67 -4.14 -9.51
CA SER A 85 -11.17 -2.80 -9.19
C SER A 85 -9.65 -2.74 -8.94
N VAL A 86 -8.99 -3.90 -8.90
CA VAL A 86 -7.52 -4.03 -8.88
C VAL A 86 -7.04 -4.41 -10.29
N LYS A 87 -6.30 -3.52 -10.95
CA LYS A 87 -5.84 -3.68 -12.34
C LYS A 87 -4.37 -4.06 -12.40
N VAL A 88 -4.00 -4.89 -13.38
CA VAL A 88 -2.60 -5.24 -13.67
C VAL A 88 -2.00 -4.22 -14.63
N LEU A 89 -0.76 -3.83 -14.41
CA LEU A 89 0.02 -2.96 -15.29
C LEU A 89 1.22 -3.70 -15.89
N PRO A 90 1.60 -3.39 -17.15
CA PRO A 90 0.79 -2.72 -18.17
C PRO A 90 -0.57 -3.39 -18.44
N GLN A 91 -1.56 -2.60 -18.85
CA GLN A 91 -2.97 -3.01 -18.94
C GLN A 91 -3.23 -4.09 -20.02
N ASP A 92 -2.24 -4.30 -20.88
CA ASP A 92 -2.23 -5.28 -21.96
C ASP A 92 -1.86 -6.70 -21.45
N TYR A 93 -1.44 -6.83 -20.19
CA TYR A 93 -1.02 -8.10 -19.60
C TYR A 93 -2.11 -8.79 -18.78
N THR A 94 -2.06 -10.12 -18.78
CA THR A 94 -2.95 -10.96 -17.99
C THR A 94 -2.44 -11.13 -16.57
N THR A 95 -3.30 -11.62 -15.67
CA THR A 95 -2.92 -11.97 -14.29
C THR A 95 -1.88 -13.08 -14.22
N ASP A 96 -1.88 -13.97 -15.21
CA ASP A 96 -1.13 -15.21 -15.16
C ASP A 96 0.32 -15.03 -15.64
N TYR A 97 0.57 -13.98 -16.44
CA TYR A 97 1.91 -13.69 -16.94
C TYR A 97 2.10 -12.19 -17.20
N ASN A 98 2.90 -11.56 -16.34
CA ASN A 98 3.38 -10.20 -16.53
C ASN A 98 4.91 -10.22 -16.74
N PRO A 99 5.41 -10.01 -17.97
CA PRO A 99 6.84 -10.09 -18.26
C PRO A 99 7.65 -9.03 -17.51
N VAL A 100 7.05 -7.88 -17.20
CA VAL A 100 7.70 -6.83 -16.42
C VAL A 100 7.91 -7.33 -15.00
N TYR A 101 6.88 -7.88 -14.36
CA TYR A 101 7.00 -8.48 -13.04
C TYR A 101 8.04 -9.62 -13.04
N MET A 102 8.02 -10.51 -14.04
CA MET A 102 8.95 -11.64 -14.12
C MET A 102 10.42 -11.18 -14.23
N LYS A 103 10.69 -10.16 -15.04
CA LYS A 103 12.03 -9.55 -15.14
C LYS A 103 12.49 -9.00 -13.79
N GLN A 104 11.61 -8.31 -13.06
CA GLN A 104 11.96 -7.79 -11.74
C GLN A 104 12.15 -8.92 -10.72
N TYR A 105 11.30 -9.93 -10.75
CA TYR A 105 11.41 -11.12 -9.90
C TYR A 105 12.74 -11.83 -10.11
N GLU A 106 13.17 -12.07 -11.35
CA GLU A 106 14.48 -12.66 -11.66
C GLU A 106 15.64 -11.82 -11.13
N LYS A 107 15.57 -10.50 -11.27
CA LYS A 107 16.56 -9.57 -10.70
C LYS A 107 16.61 -9.69 -9.18
N TRP A 108 15.46 -9.73 -8.51
CA TRP A 108 15.39 -9.87 -7.05
C TRP A 108 15.93 -11.22 -6.58
N GLN A 109 15.63 -12.31 -7.29
CA GLN A 109 16.20 -13.63 -6.98
C GLN A 109 17.72 -13.65 -7.12
N LYS A 110 18.27 -13.04 -8.18
CA LYS A 110 19.74 -12.89 -8.34
C LYS A 110 20.37 -12.04 -7.24
N LEU A 111 19.66 -11.03 -6.74
CA LEU A 111 20.12 -10.21 -5.62
C LEU A 111 20.09 -11.00 -4.31
N LEU A 112 18.99 -11.70 -4.02
CA LEU A 112 18.85 -12.54 -2.84
C LEU A 112 19.91 -13.65 -2.77
N ALA A 113 20.25 -14.25 -3.92
CA ALA A 113 21.30 -15.26 -4.00
C ALA A 113 22.69 -14.74 -3.54
N GLN A 114 22.94 -13.42 -3.61
CA GLN A 114 24.17 -12.80 -3.10
C GLN A 114 24.15 -12.63 -1.57
N PHE A 115 22.98 -12.75 -0.94
CA PHE A 115 22.77 -12.58 0.50
C PHE A 115 22.04 -13.80 1.12
N PRO A 116 22.64 -15.01 1.08
CA PRO A 116 21.96 -16.25 1.46
C PRO A 116 21.54 -16.31 2.95
N ALA A 117 22.14 -15.48 3.81
CA ALA A 117 21.78 -15.36 5.22
C ALA A 117 20.60 -14.41 5.50
N LYS A 118 20.03 -13.77 4.46
CA LYS A 118 18.92 -12.81 4.58
C LYS A 118 17.62 -13.46 4.11
N SER A 119 16.53 -13.14 4.79
CA SER A 119 15.20 -13.59 4.37
C SER A 119 14.84 -12.96 3.00
N PRO A 120 14.03 -13.64 2.17
CA PRO A 120 13.54 -13.10 0.89
C PRO A 120 12.85 -11.73 1.02
N GLU A 121 12.34 -11.44 2.21
CA GLU A 121 11.67 -10.20 2.58
C GLU A 121 12.61 -8.98 2.50
N PHE A 122 13.94 -9.16 2.49
CA PHE A 122 14.91 -8.05 2.50
C PHE A 122 15.01 -7.24 1.19
N VAL A 123 14.41 -7.68 0.09
CA VAL A 123 14.43 -6.92 -1.18
C VAL A 123 13.36 -5.83 -1.14
N PHE A 124 13.64 -4.77 -0.39
CA PHE A 124 12.68 -3.69 -0.17
C PHE A 124 12.75 -2.57 -1.20
N THR A 125 13.85 -2.46 -1.95
CA THR A 125 14.12 -1.27 -2.77
C THR A 125 14.54 -1.65 -4.18
N ASP A 126 13.73 -1.27 -5.15
CA ASP A 126 14.11 -1.21 -6.55
C ASP A 126 13.53 0.07 -7.16
N VAL A 127 14.43 0.94 -7.61
CA VAL A 127 14.15 2.32 -8.02
C VAL A 127 14.09 2.49 -9.54
N VAL A 128 14.30 1.40 -10.28
CA VAL A 128 14.28 1.40 -11.74
C VAL A 128 13.17 0.50 -12.23
N SER A 129 12.36 1.03 -13.14
CA SER A 129 11.29 0.31 -13.81
C SER A 129 11.19 0.75 -15.26
N ASP A 130 10.79 -0.17 -16.13
CA ASP A 130 10.48 0.12 -17.54
C ASP A 130 9.03 0.61 -17.71
N ILE A 131 8.24 0.65 -16.62
CA ILE A 131 6.84 1.04 -16.65
C ILE A 131 6.72 2.56 -16.75
N LYS A 132 6.00 3.01 -17.78
CA LYS A 132 5.65 4.42 -18.00
C LYS A 132 4.35 4.76 -17.28
N LEU A 133 4.46 5.00 -15.98
CA LEU A 133 3.31 5.34 -15.12
C LEU A 133 2.63 6.66 -15.51
N ASP A 134 3.35 7.55 -16.18
CA ASP A 134 2.85 8.82 -16.74
C ASP A 134 1.85 8.61 -17.89
N CYS A 135 1.88 7.46 -18.56
CA CYS A 135 0.91 7.08 -19.59
C CYS A 135 -0.35 6.41 -19.03
N VAL A 136 -0.41 6.12 -17.71
CA VAL A 136 -1.54 5.41 -17.10
C VAL A 136 -2.63 6.41 -16.72
N GLU A 137 -3.82 6.22 -17.27
CA GLU A 137 -4.94 7.17 -17.13
C GLU A 137 -5.32 7.42 -15.66
N GLU A 138 -5.39 6.37 -14.84
CA GLU A 138 -5.71 6.47 -13.42
C GLU A 138 -4.70 7.35 -12.69
N ILE A 139 -3.42 7.21 -13.00
CA ILE A 139 -2.34 7.98 -12.39
C ILE A 139 -2.42 9.44 -12.85
N HIS A 140 -2.60 9.67 -14.15
CA HIS A 140 -2.73 11.02 -14.70
C HIS A 140 -3.90 11.81 -14.09
N ASN A 141 -5.01 11.12 -13.83
CA ASN A 141 -6.25 11.71 -13.33
C ASN A 141 -6.40 11.69 -11.80
N ALA A 142 -5.44 11.10 -11.08
CA ALA A 142 -5.48 10.96 -9.62
C ALA A 142 -5.36 12.31 -8.92
N ASP A 143 -6.12 12.49 -7.85
CA ASP A 143 -5.90 13.56 -6.89
C ASP A 143 -4.85 13.13 -5.83
N ILE A 144 -4.84 11.83 -5.49
CA ILE A 144 -3.91 11.23 -4.54
C ILE A 144 -3.39 9.91 -5.11
N VAL A 145 -2.06 9.73 -5.08
CA VAL A 145 -1.41 8.44 -5.36
C VAL A 145 -0.75 7.94 -4.07
N ASN A 146 -1.17 6.78 -3.59
CA ASN A 146 -0.67 6.16 -2.38
C ASN A 146 0.24 4.97 -2.74
N LEU A 147 1.49 5.03 -2.28
CA LEU A 147 2.52 4.05 -2.63
C LEU A 147 2.63 2.98 -1.54
N HIS A 148 2.49 1.71 -1.92
CA HIS A 148 2.65 0.55 -1.04
C HIS A 148 3.66 -0.38 -1.70
N TRP A 149 4.90 -0.46 -1.24
CA TRP A 149 5.97 -1.28 -1.85
C TRP A 149 5.94 -1.31 -3.41
N VAL A 150 6.52 -0.27 -4.01
CA VAL A 150 6.52 -0.05 -5.47
C VAL A 150 7.84 -0.47 -6.13
N ALA A 151 8.52 -1.46 -5.54
CA ALA A 151 9.80 -1.95 -6.05
C ALA A 151 9.62 -2.51 -7.46
N GLY A 152 10.39 -1.99 -8.42
CA GLY A 152 10.33 -2.39 -9.82
C GLY A 152 9.11 -1.88 -10.59
N MET A 153 8.28 -1.07 -9.94
CA MET A 153 7.11 -0.42 -10.53
C MET A 153 7.34 1.08 -10.78
N LEU A 154 8.09 1.73 -9.90
CA LEU A 154 8.40 3.16 -10.00
C LEU A 154 9.80 3.39 -10.60
N ASN A 155 9.90 4.24 -11.61
CA ASN A 155 11.18 4.67 -12.18
C ASN A 155 11.61 6.02 -11.56
N TYR A 156 12.26 5.96 -10.40
CA TYR A 156 12.67 7.14 -9.63
C TYR A 156 13.53 8.15 -10.41
N PRO A 157 14.57 7.72 -11.15
CA PRO A 157 15.41 8.63 -11.93
C PRO A 157 14.64 9.50 -12.94
N ASN A 158 13.49 9.03 -13.41
CA ASN A 158 12.67 9.71 -14.41
C ASN A 158 11.28 10.07 -13.88
N LEU A 159 11.11 10.15 -12.55
CA LEU A 159 9.85 10.58 -11.97
C LEU A 159 9.50 11.99 -12.45
N PRO A 160 8.32 12.21 -13.05
CA PRO A 160 7.89 13.57 -13.36
C PRO A 160 7.73 14.33 -12.03
N PHE A 161 8.25 15.56 -11.95
CA PHE A 161 8.31 16.44 -10.77
C PHE A 161 6.98 16.63 -9.98
N LYS A 162 5.87 16.08 -10.48
CA LYS A 162 4.54 16.11 -9.87
C LYS A 162 4.35 15.10 -8.71
N PHE A 163 5.28 14.18 -8.48
CA PHE A 163 5.25 13.26 -7.33
C PHE A 163 5.98 13.86 -6.13
N SER A 164 5.27 14.64 -5.29
CA SER A 164 5.80 15.01 -3.97
C SER A 164 5.59 13.85 -3.00
N ILE A 165 6.68 13.18 -2.62
CA ILE A 165 6.65 12.01 -1.72
C ILE A 165 7.07 12.48 -0.33
N MET A 166 6.15 12.47 0.63
CA MET A 166 6.45 12.76 2.03
C MET A 166 6.74 11.45 2.78
N PHE A 167 8.02 11.14 2.95
CA PHE A 167 8.44 10.06 3.86
C PHE A 167 8.29 10.54 5.31
N LYS A 168 7.34 9.96 6.06
CA LYS A 168 7.44 9.99 7.53
C LYS A 168 8.46 8.94 7.95
N ARG A 169 9.55 9.43 8.54
CA ARG A 169 10.54 8.62 9.27
C ARG A 169 9.90 8.00 10.51
#